data_AF-A0A1Z4M1I9-F1
#
_entry.id   AF-A0A1Z4M1I9-F1
#
_cell.length_a   1.000
_cell.length_b   1.000
_cell.length_c   1.000
_cell.angle_alpha   90.00
_cell.angle_beta   90.00
_cell.angle_gamma   90.00
#
_symmetry.space_group_name_H-M   'P 1'
#
loop_
_entity.id
_entity.type
_entity.pdbx_description
1 polymer ?
#
loop_
_entity_poly.entity_id
_entity_poly.type
_entity_poly.pdbx_seq_one_letter_code
_entity_poly.pdbx_strand_id
1 'polypeptide(L)' 'MTINILVKLQNWDAPYETFFQLDFPKEMIQENKVKLIVYDIEREEIVEWKN' A
#
# COMPACT_ATOMS: atom_id res chain seq x y z
N MET A 1 5.80 14.74 9.89
CA MET A 1 4.47 14.68 9.25
C MET A 1 4.30 13.25 8.76
N THR A 2 3.24 12.55 9.17
CA THR A 2 3.02 11.14 8.80
C THR A 2 1.94 11.09 7.72
N ILE A 3 2.21 10.42 6.61
CA ILE A 3 1.27 10.27 5.49
C ILE A 3 0.77 8.82 5.50
N ASN A 4 -0.55 8.64 5.52
CA ASN A 4 -1.19 7.34 5.39
C ASN A 4 -1.74 7.19 3.98
N ILE A 5 -1.46 6.07 3.31
CA ILE A 5 -1.99 5.77 1.98
C ILE A 5 -2.80 4.48 2.04
N LEU A 6 -4.04 4.55 1.53
CA LEU A 6 -4.93 3.41 1.38
C LEU A 6 -4.68 2.76 0.02
N VAL A 7 -4.30 1.47 0.03
CA VAL A 7 -4.12 0.67 -1.17
C VAL A 7 -5.31 -0.28 -1.31
N LYS A 8 -6.03 -0.15 -2.42
CA LYS A 8 -7.24 -0.91 -2.74
C LYS A 8 -6.92 -2.15 -3.56
N LEU A 9 -7.25 -3.33 -3.04
CA LEU A 9 -7.20 -4.59 -3.77
C LEU A 9 -8.54 -4.78 -4.49
N GLN A 10 -8.58 -4.53 -5.80
CA GLN A 10 -9.77 -4.74 -6.63
C GLN A 10 -9.52 -5.67 -7.84
N ASN A 11 -8.26 -5.90 -8.22
CA ASN A 11 -7.86 -6.68 -9.39
C ASN A 11 -6.73 -7.67 -9.04
N TRP A 12 -6.50 -8.67 -9.92
CA TRP A 12 -5.47 -9.72 -9.80
C TRP A 12 -4.05 -9.18 -9.52
N ASP A 13 -3.75 -7.98 -10.00
CA ASP A 13 -2.50 -7.27 -9.71
C ASP A 13 -2.72 -6.33 -8.53
N ALA A 14 -2.45 -6.82 -7.32
CA ALA A 14 -2.46 -6.00 -6.12
C ALA A 14 -1.50 -4.80 -6.31
N PRO A 15 -1.94 -3.53 -6.16
CA PRO A 15 -1.07 -2.38 -6.40
C PRO A 15 0.15 -2.36 -5.47
N TYR A 16 0.04 -2.99 -4.30
CA TYR A 16 1.15 -3.21 -3.38
C TYR A 16 2.21 -4.17 -3.94
N GLU A 17 1.78 -5.29 -4.53
CA GLU A 17 2.65 -6.34 -5.09
C GLU A 17 3.31 -5.89 -6.40
N THR A 18 2.78 -4.87 -7.06
CA THR A 18 3.25 -4.39 -8.37
C THR A 18 3.90 -3.01 -8.28
N PHE A 19 3.10 -1.95 -8.26
CA PHE A 19 3.58 -0.56 -8.31
C PHE A 19 4.48 -0.21 -7.12
N PHE A 20 4.07 -0.59 -5.90
CA PHE A 20 4.84 -0.24 -4.69
C PHE A 20 6.08 -1.13 -4.46
N GLN A 21 6.29 -2.18 -5.27
CA GLN A 21 7.54 -2.95 -5.25
C GLN A 21 8.61 -2.39 -6.20
N LEU A 22 8.26 -1.47 -7.10
CA LEU A 22 9.23 -0.80 -7.96
C LEU A 22 10.22 0.02 -7.11
N ASP A 23 11.48 0.09 -7.55
CA ASP A 23 12.57 0.70 -6.77
C ASP A 23 12.25 2.13 -6.32
N PHE A 24 11.77 2.98 -7.23
CA PHE A 24 11.47 4.38 -6.94
C PHE A 24 10.29 4.56 -5.94
N PRO A 25 9.09 4.00 -6.18
CA PRO A 25 8.00 4.07 -5.20
C PRO A 25 8.36 3.50 -3.83
N LYS A 26 9.16 2.42 -3.79
CA LYS A 26 9.59 1.78 -2.55
C LYS A 26 10.54 2.68 -1.75
N GLU A 27 11.53 3.29 -2.39
CA GLU A 27 12.40 4.29 -1.74
C GLU A 27 11.58 5.46 -1.19
N MET A 28 10.65 5.99 -1.99
CA MET A 28 9.80 7.12 -1.56
C MET A 28 8.96 6.79 -0.32
N ILE A 29 8.43 5.57 -0.20
CA ILE A 29 7.72 5.11 0.99
C ILE A 29 8.64 5.07 2.20
N GLN A 30 9.83 4.51 2.04
CA GLN A 30 10.81 4.36 3.13
C GLN A 30 11.33 5.71 3.63
N GLU A 31 11.73 6.59 2.72
CA GLU A 31 12.27 7.92 3.05
C GLU A 31 11.23 8.79 3.76
N ASN A 32 9.97 8.74 3.31
CA ASN A 32 8.90 9.58 3.85
C ASN A 32 8.14 8.91 5.00
N LYS A 33 8.55 7.71 5.44
CA LYS A 33 7.89 6.94 6.51
C LYS A 33 6.39 6.81 6.28
N VAL A 34 6.03 6.53 5.03
CA VAL A 34 4.64 6.39 4.60
C VAL A 34 4.09 5.10 5.17
N LYS A 35 2.97 5.19 5.88
CA LYS A 35 2.26 4.01 6.37
C LYS A 35 1.22 3.58 5.34
N LEU A 36 1.24 2.31 4.99
CA LEU A 36 0.31 1.71 4.04
C LEU A 36 -0.75 0.90 4.77
N ILE A 37 -1.99 1.07 4.34
CA ILE A 37 -3.13 0.25 4.75
C ILE A 37 -3.56 -0.53 3.52
N VAL A 38 -3.50 -1.85 3.60
CA VAL A 38 -3.99 -2.76 2.55
C VAL A 38 -5.43 -3.10 2.86
N TYR A 39 -6.33 -2.80 1.93
CA TYR A 39 -7.77 -2.95 2.10
C TYR A 39 -8.36 -3.83 0.99
N ASP A 40 -9.10 -4.86 1.41
CA ASP A 40 -9.86 -5.74 0.53
C ASP A 40 -11.26 -5.14 0.34
N ILE A 41 -11.59 -4.80 -0.91
CA ILE A 41 -12.88 -4.19 -1.23
C ILE A 41 -14.01 -5.20 -1.23
N GLU A 42 -13.76 -6.45 -1.65
CA GLU A 42 -14.81 -7.47 -1.72
C GLU A 42 -15.30 -7.87 -0.34
N ARG A 43 -14.39 -7.87 0.63
CA ARG A 43 -14.67 -8.19 2.03
C ARG A 43 -14.93 -6.97 2.91
N GLU A 44 -14.76 -5.79 2.34
CA GLU A 44 -14.84 -4.50 3.02
C GLU A 44 -13.97 -4.41 4.30
N GLU A 45 -12.80 -5.05 4.31
CA GLU A 45 -11.95 -5.18 5.51
C GLU A 45 -10.50 -4.72 5.30
N ILE A 46 -9.87 -4.30 6.40
CA ILE A 46 -8.42 -4.02 6.41
C ILE A 46 -7.68 -5.35 6.56
N VAL A 47 -6.84 -5.67 5.58
CA VAL A 47 -6.07 -6.92 5.54
C VAL A 47 -4.73 -6.76 6.23
N GLU A 48 -4.06 -5.62 6.07
CA GLU A 48 -2.70 -5.43 6.58
C GLU A 48 -2.34 -3.96 6.83
N TRP A 49 -1.45 -3.74 7.81
CA TRP A 49 -0.78 -2.47 8.07
C TRP A 49 0.72 -2.64 7.78
N LYS A 50 1.28 -1.82 6.89
CA LYS A 50 2.71 -1.83 6.58
C LYS A 50 3.35 -0.49 6.95
N ASN A 51 4.52 -0.56 7.58
CA ASN A 51 5.33 0.59 8.03
C ASN A 51 6.58 0.77 7.17
#